data_AF-A0A1Y1QJG9-F1
#
_entry.id   AF-A0A1Y1QJG9-F1
#
_cell.length_a   1.000
_cell.length_b   1.000
_cell.length_c   1.000
_cell.angle_alpha   90.00
_cell.angle_beta   90.00
_cell.angle_gamma   90.00
#
_symmetry.space_group_name_H-M   'P 1'
#
loop_
_entity.id
_entity.type
_entity.pdbx_description
1 polymer ?
#
loop_
_entity_poly.entity_id
_entity_poly.type
_entity_poly.pdbx_seq_one_letter_code
_entity_poly.pdbx_strand_id
1 'polypeptide(L)'
;MALLILSGVTLVVTPFVAEWLLPASSNSFRQAKPDEVKQALASWFGTKTEAFGESYGVNQSSAQGTTAWFTFSVAREPVTSFILKNRLQQQDLTPERLQSLFLMQTPPVAWWQPASLQRETCFVGTEEGRQLSLIYHAEQQRGFLVVRTQQKTNDF
;
A
#
# COMPACT_ATOMS: atom_id res chain seq x y z
N MET A 1 24.63 60.90 27.58
CA MET A 1 23.24 61.02 27.07
C MET A 1 23.17 60.16 25.82
N ALA A 2 22.61 58.96 25.94
CA ALA A 2 22.70 57.91 24.93
C ALA A 2 21.42 57.85 24.08
N LEU A 3 21.66 57.60 22.80
CA LEU A 3 20.77 57.61 21.66
C LEU A 3 19.90 56.34 21.55
N LEU A 4 18.68 56.55 21.05
CA LEU A 4 17.96 55.84 19.99
C LEU A 4 17.76 54.30 20.03
N ILE A 5 16.50 53.94 20.29
CA ILE A 5 15.59 52.99 19.59
C ILE A 5 16.24 52.12 18.48
N LEU A 6 16.13 50.78 18.58
CA LEU A 6 15.74 49.91 17.46
C LEU A 6 15.32 48.50 17.92
N SER A 7 14.08 48.14 17.59
CA SER A 7 13.56 46.83 17.19
C SER A 7 14.42 45.56 17.34
N GLY A 8 13.81 44.49 17.86
CA GLY A 8 14.35 43.13 17.71
C GLY A 8 13.50 42.04 18.37
N VAL A 9 12.39 41.68 17.71
CA VAL A 9 11.72 40.36 17.67
C VAL A 9 11.81 39.46 18.91
N THR A 10 10.66 39.27 19.55
CA THR A 10 10.32 38.12 20.40
C THR A 10 10.59 36.80 19.68
N LEU A 11 11.52 36.01 20.20
CA LEU A 11 11.58 34.58 19.93
C LEU A 11 11.49 33.85 21.27
N VAL A 12 10.24 33.68 21.69
CA VAL A 12 9.83 32.60 22.60
C VAL A 12 10.21 31.32 21.87
N VAL A 13 11.29 30.67 22.30
CA VAL A 13 11.69 29.37 21.78
C VAL A 13 10.68 28.36 22.31
N THR A 14 9.59 28.17 21.58
CA THR A 14 8.70 27.03 21.72
C THR A 14 9.53 25.74 21.54
N PRO A 15 9.59 24.84 22.53
CA PRO A 15 10.22 23.54 22.36
C PRO A 15 9.21 22.59 21.71
N PHE A 16 8.95 22.80 20.41
CA PHE A 16 8.00 21.98 19.67
C PHE A 16 8.39 22.00 18.19
N VAL A 17 9.44 21.25 17.83
CA VAL A 17 9.52 20.33 16.67
C VAL A 17 10.85 19.58 16.83
N ALA A 18 10.85 18.55 17.67
CA ALA A 18 11.93 17.57 17.78
C ALA A 18 11.73 16.41 16.78
N GLU A 19 11.41 16.72 15.52
CA GLU A 19 11.19 15.68 14.48
C GLU A 19 12.20 15.74 13.33
N TRP A 20 13.19 16.63 13.38
CA TRP A 20 14.24 16.71 12.35
C TRP A 20 15.48 15.84 12.65
N LEU A 21 15.38 14.94 13.63
CA LEU A 21 16.47 14.07 14.12
C LEU A 21 16.07 12.58 14.15
N LEU A 22 15.16 12.13 13.28
CA LEU A 22 14.96 10.70 13.04
C LEU A 22 15.50 10.34 11.66
N PRO A 23 16.65 9.63 11.57
CA PRO A 23 17.13 9.11 10.31
C PRO A 23 16.10 8.14 9.73
N ALA A 24 15.94 8.17 8.40
CA ALA A 24 15.07 7.29 7.63
C ALA A 24 15.52 5.82 7.73
N SER A 25 15.30 5.20 8.88
CA SER A 25 15.65 3.82 9.18
C SER A 25 14.55 3.07 9.94
N SER A 26 13.40 3.71 10.20
CA SER A 26 12.25 3.04 10.78
C SER A 26 11.38 2.42 9.68
N ASN A 27 11.35 1.08 9.63
CA ASN A 27 10.28 0.33 8.97
C ASN A 27 8.95 0.73 9.62
N SER A 28 8.30 1.76 9.11
CA SER A 28 7.05 2.27 9.66
C SER A 28 5.89 1.64 8.90
N PHE A 29 5.00 0.97 9.64
CA PHE A 29 3.72 0.53 9.11
C PHE A 29 2.70 1.64 9.31
N ARG A 30 1.98 2.00 8.25
CA ARG A 30 0.83 2.90 8.34
C ARG A 30 -0.43 2.17 7.89
N GLN A 31 -1.34 1.98 8.82
CA GLN A 31 -2.68 1.49 8.52
C GLN A 31 -3.52 2.64 7.97
N ALA A 32 -4.17 2.41 6.83
CA ALA A 32 -5.07 3.38 6.22
C ALA A 32 -6.49 3.23 6.79
N LYS A 33 -7.26 4.32 6.80
CA LYS A 33 -8.68 4.25 7.19
C LYS A 33 -9.44 3.44 6.14
N PRO A 34 -10.43 2.61 6.53
CA PRO A 34 -11.19 1.80 5.59
C PRO A 34 -11.80 2.60 4.42
N ASP A 35 -12.30 3.81 4.68
CA ASP A 35 -12.90 4.67 3.64
C ASP A 35 -11.86 5.16 2.63
N GLU A 36 -10.66 5.54 3.08
CA GLU A 36 -9.56 5.94 2.21
C GLU A 36 -9.10 4.76 1.34
N VAL A 37 -9.09 3.54 1.91
CA VAL A 37 -8.78 2.31 1.18
C VAL A 37 -9.83 2.04 0.09
N LYS A 38 -11.12 2.13 0.43
CA LYS A 38 -12.20 1.96 -0.56
C LYS A 38 -12.08 2.99 -1.67
N GLN A 39 -11.77 4.24 -1.35
CA GLN A 39 -11.60 5.30 -2.35
C GLN A 39 -10.42 5.02 -3.29
N ALA A 40 -9.28 4.58 -2.74
CA ALA A 40 -8.13 4.20 -3.55
C ALA A 40 -8.44 3.00 -4.46
N LEU A 41 -9.06 1.94 -3.92
CA LEU A 41 -9.45 0.76 -4.69
C LEU A 41 -10.50 1.10 -5.75
N ALA A 42 -11.49 1.92 -5.45
CA ALA A 42 -12.48 2.41 -6.41
C ALA A 42 -11.83 3.13 -7.59
N SER A 43 -10.88 4.02 -7.31
CA SER A 43 -10.09 4.71 -8.33
C SER A 43 -9.29 3.75 -9.21
N TRP A 44 -8.59 2.79 -8.60
CA TRP A 44 -7.75 1.83 -9.33
C TRP A 44 -8.57 0.86 -10.18
N PHE A 45 -9.65 0.31 -9.62
CA PHE A 45 -10.53 -0.65 -10.27
C PHE A 45 -11.56 0.01 -11.20
N GLY A 46 -11.61 1.35 -11.23
CA GLY A 46 -12.51 2.09 -12.12
C GLY A 46 -13.99 1.89 -11.79
N THR A 47 -14.33 1.76 -10.51
CA THR A 47 -15.69 1.55 -10.03
C THR A 47 -16.02 2.49 -8.86
N LYS A 48 -17.27 2.50 -8.40
CA LYS A 48 -17.68 3.34 -7.28
C LYS A 48 -17.30 2.73 -5.93
N THR A 49 -17.13 3.55 -4.91
CA THR A 49 -16.74 3.10 -3.56
C THR A 49 -17.79 2.19 -2.91
N GLU A 50 -19.07 2.35 -3.25
CA GLU A 50 -20.17 1.53 -2.74
C GLU A 50 -20.13 0.08 -3.24
N ALA A 51 -19.40 -0.19 -4.33
CA ALA A 51 -19.18 -1.55 -4.80
C ALA A 51 -18.24 -2.35 -3.88
N PHE A 52 -17.50 -1.68 -2.99
CA PHE A 52 -16.57 -2.30 -2.06
C PHE A 52 -17.20 -2.51 -0.67
N GLY A 53 -17.26 -3.77 -0.27
CA GLY A 53 -17.64 -4.21 1.08
C GLY A 53 -16.55 -3.91 2.10
N GLU A 54 -16.16 -4.90 2.91
CA GLU A 54 -15.04 -4.72 3.84
C GLU A 54 -13.72 -4.61 3.10
N SER A 55 -12.97 -3.54 3.38
CA SER A 55 -11.67 -3.27 2.79
C SER A 55 -10.70 -2.75 3.85
N TYR A 56 -9.50 -3.30 3.87
CA TYR A 56 -8.43 -2.88 4.77
C TYR A 56 -7.14 -2.71 3.98
N GLY A 57 -6.32 -1.76 4.42
CA GLY A 57 -5.08 -1.40 3.76
C GLY A 57 -4.01 -1.03 4.77
N VAL A 58 -2.81 -1.53 4.55
CA VAL A 58 -1.62 -1.15 5.32
C VAL A 58 -0.48 -0.97 4.34
N ASN A 59 0.38 0.00 4.60
CA ASN A 59 1.63 0.16 3.87
C ASN A 59 2.82 0.10 4.82
N GLN A 60 3.97 -0.22 4.24
CA GLN A 60 5.27 -0.16 4.88
C GLN A 60 6.19 0.61 3.94
N SER A 61 6.84 1.63 4.48
CA SER A 61 7.95 2.30 3.80
C SER A 61 9.27 1.85 4.43
N SER A 62 10.23 1.50 3.58
CA SER A 62 11.57 1.06 3.95
C SER A 62 12.60 1.70 3.03
N ALA A 63 13.89 1.56 3.35
CA ALA A 63 14.98 2.02 2.49
C ALA A 63 15.03 1.34 1.11
N GLN A 64 14.40 0.16 0.97
CA GLN A 64 14.34 -0.60 -0.29
C GLN A 64 13.16 -0.19 -1.17
N GLY A 65 12.22 0.58 -0.61
CA GLY A 65 10.98 0.98 -1.27
C GLY A 65 9.75 0.84 -0.39
N THR A 66 8.59 0.89 -1.03
CA THR A 66 7.28 0.84 -0.35
C THR A 66 6.53 -0.42 -0.75
N THR A 67 5.97 -1.11 0.23
CA THR A 67 5.03 -2.21 0.02
C THR A 67 3.68 -1.83 0.62
N ALA A 68 2.59 -2.03 -0.13
CA ALA A 68 1.24 -1.84 0.35
C ALA A 68 0.43 -3.12 0.16
N TRP A 69 -0.34 -3.47 1.18
CA TRP A 69 -1.19 -4.66 1.24
C TRP A 69 -2.64 -4.22 1.39
N PHE A 70 -3.51 -4.80 0.57
CA PHE A 70 -4.94 -4.53 0.56
C PHE A 70 -5.70 -5.85 0.61
N THR A 71 -6.73 -5.91 1.44
CA THR A 71 -7.80 -6.90 1.33
C THR A 71 -9.08 -6.16 0.98
N PHE A 72 -9.92 -6.76 0.17
CA PHE A 72 -11.17 -6.13 -0.26
C PHE A 72 -12.24 -7.16 -0.62
N SER A 73 -13.49 -6.71 -0.55
CA SER A 73 -14.66 -7.46 -1.02
C SER A 73 -15.34 -6.71 -2.15
N VAL A 74 -15.41 -7.29 -3.34
CA VAL A 74 -16.01 -6.68 -4.55
C VAL A 74 -16.44 -7.76 -5.55
N ALA A 75 -17.44 -7.44 -6.36
CA ALA A 75 -17.87 -8.29 -7.47
C ALA A 75 -16.75 -8.54 -8.49
N ARG A 76 -16.90 -9.60 -9.30
CA ARG A 76 -15.88 -10.06 -10.26
C ARG A 76 -15.56 -9.03 -11.34
N GLU A 77 -16.55 -8.27 -11.77
CA GLU A 77 -16.45 -7.38 -12.93
C GLU A 77 -15.39 -6.28 -12.74
N PRO A 78 -15.38 -5.48 -11.65
CA PRO A 78 -14.31 -4.53 -11.38
C PRO A 78 -12.91 -5.16 -11.36
N VAL A 79 -12.78 -6.37 -10.80
CA VAL A 79 -11.50 -7.07 -10.73
C VAL A 79 -11.00 -7.48 -12.12
N THR A 80 -11.92 -7.94 -12.96
CA THR A 80 -11.60 -8.33 -14.34
C THR A 80 -11.15 -7.12 -15.16
N SER A 81 -11.86 -6.00 -15.03
CA SER A 81 -11.48 -4.73 -15.66
C SER A 81 -10.11 -4.25 -15.18
N PHE A 82 -9.83 -4.36 -13.89
CA PHE A 82 -8.52 -4.04 -13.31
C PHE A 82 -7.39 -4.92 -13.88
N ILE A 83 -7.59 -6.24 -13.96
CA ILE A 83 -6.63 -7.19 -14.53
C ILE A 83 -6.31 -6.83 -15.98
N LEU A 84 -7.34 -6.57 -16.80
CA LEU A 84 -7.18 -6.25 -18.22
C LEU A 84 -6.50 -4.90 -18.42
N LYS A 85 -6.91 -3.87 -17.70
CA LYS A 85 -6.33 -2.51 -17.76
C LYS A 85 -4.84 -2.54 -17.44
N ASN A 86 -4.45 -3.30 -16.42
CA ASN A 86 -3.07 -3.43 -15.96
C ASN A 86 -2.27 -4.54 -16.67
N ARG A 87 -2.89 -5.24 -17.63
CA ARG A 87 -2.30 -6.36 -18.37
C ARG A 87 -1.67 -7.42 -17.45
N LEU A 88 -2.31 -7.68 -16.30
CA LEU A 88 -1.79 -8.64 -15.34
C LEU A 88 -1.83 -10.04 -15.96
N GLN A 89 -0.72 -10.76 -15.84
CA GLN A 89 -0.57 -12.11 -16.33
C GLN A 89 -1.05 -13.09 -15.27
N GLN A 90 -1.93 -14.01 -15.67
CA GLN A 90 -2.30 -15.13 -14.81
C GLN A 90 -1.11 -16.08 -14.66
N GLN A 91 -0.86 -16.51 -13.43
CA GLN A 91 0.22 -17.42 -13.06
C GLN A 91 -0.31 -18.44 -12.06
N ASP A 92 0.28 -19.64 -12.08
CA ASP A 92 0.01 -20.65 -11.04
C ASP A 92 0.50 -20.12 -9.69
N LEU A 93 -0.31 -20.30 -8.66
CA LEU A 93 -0.02 -19.92 -7.28
C LEU A 93 0.55 -21.13 -6.54
N THR A 94 1.81 -21.45 -6.82
CA THR A 94 2.54 -22.46 -6.04
C THR A 94 2.84 -21.93 -4.63
N PRO A 95 3.14 -22.80 -3.64
CA PRO A 95 3.53 -22.36 -2.30
C PRO A 95 4.71 -21.37 -2.30
N GLU A 96 5.68 -21.55 -3.20
CA GLU A 96 6.84 -20.68 -3.34
C GLU A 96 6.46 -19.30 -3.88
N ARG A 97 5.52 -19.24 -4.83
CA ARG A 97 4.97 -17.99 -5.36
C ARG A 97 4.10 -17.28 -4.34
N LEU A 98 3.28 -18.01 -3.59
CA LEU A 98 2.52 -17.44 -2.48
C LEU A 98 3.47 -16.81 -1.45
N GLN A 99 4.54 -17.52 -1.09
CA GLN A 99 5.55 -17.03 -0.16
C GLN A 99 6.23 -15.77 -0.70
N SER A 100 6.76 -15.80 -1.91
CA SER A 100 7.52 -14.68 -2.49
C SER A 100 6.66 -13.44 -2.83
N LEU A 101 5.44 -13.62 -3.32
CA LEU A 101 4.59 -12.53 -3.77
C LEU A 101 3.72 -11.93 -2.66
N PHE A 102 3.30 -12.73 -1.67
CA PHE A 102 2.31 -12.29 -0.68
C PHE A 102 2.79 -12.35 0.77
N LEU A 103 3.75 -13.23 1.11
CA LEU A 103 4.15 -13.48 2.50
C LEU A 103 5.60 -13.10 2.84
N MET A 104 6.42 -12.73 1.84
CA MET A 104 7.84 -12.38 2.03
C MET A 104 8.02 -11.21 3.03
N GLN A 105 7.15 -10.22 2.92
CA GLN A 105 7.00 -9.14 3.90
C GLN A 105 5.53 -9.18 4.29
N THR A 106 5.24 -9.77 5.44
CA THR A 106 3.88 -9.92 5.94
C THR A 106 3.58 -8.76 6.88
N PRO A 107 2.49 -7.99 6.67
CA PRO A 107 2.11 -6.94 7.60
C PRO A 107 1.67 -7.54 8.95
N PRO A 108 1.93 -6.87 10.09
CA PRO A 108 1.54 -7.36 11.41
C PRO A 108 0.04 -7.15 11.68
N VAL A 109 -0.82 -7.68 10.82
CA VAL A 109 -2.28 -7.49 10.87
C VAL A 109 -3.00 -8.84 10.70
N ALA A 110 -4.00 -9.09 11.54
CA ALA A 110 -4.69 -10.39 11.59
C ALA A 110 -5.50 -10.72 10.32
N TRP A 111 -5.97 -9.70 9.60
CA TRP A 111 -6.79 -9.85 8.40
C TRP A 111 -5.98 -10.27 7.15
N TRP A 112 -4.64 -10.22 7.19
CA TRP A 112 -3.80 -10.60 6.07
C TRP A 112 -3.59 -12.12 6.01
N GLN A 113 -4.45 -12.82 5.27
CA GLN A 113 -4.42 -14.28 5.14
C GLN A 113 -4.69 -14.73 3.70
N PRO A 114 -3.82 -14.43 2.73
CA PRO A 114 -4.04 -14.75 1.32
C PRO A 114 -4.18 -16.26 1.05
N ALA A 115 -3.54 -17.11 1.87
CA ALA A 115 -3.68 -18.57 1.82
C ALA A 115 -5.11 -19.07 2.10
N SER A 116 -5.91 -18.31 2.86
CA SER A 116 -7.29 -18.68 3.20
C SER A 116 -8.21 -18.77 1.99
N LEU A 117 -7.86 -18.14 0.86
CA LEU A 117 -8.64 -18.21 -0.36
C LEU A 117 -8.47 -19.53 -1.12
N GLN A 118 -7.50 -20.39 -0.78
CA GLN A 118 -7.28 -21.69 -1.42
C GLN A 118 -7.30 -21.64 -2.97
N ARG A 119 -6.75 -20.56 -3.54
CA ARG A 119 -6.68 -20.38 -4.99
C ARG A 119 -5.46 -21.07 -5.55
N GLU A 120 -5.59 -21.58 -6.78
CA GLU A 120 -4.49 -22.19 -7.53
C GLU A 120 -3.80 -21.19 -8.47
N THR A 121 -4.36 -19.99 -8.62
CA THR A 121 -3.85 -18.97 -9.54
C THR A 121 -3.80 -17.59 -8.91
N CYS A 122 -2.86 -16.78 -9.38
CA CYS A 122 -2.73 -15.37 -9.06
C CYS A 122 -2.48 -14.55 -10.34
N PHE A 123 -2.55 -13.23 -10.22
CA PHE A 123 -2.31 -12.28 -11.29
C PHE A 123 -1.15 -11.38 -10.92
N VAL A 124 -0.16 -11.26 -11.80
CA VAL A 124 1.04 -10.46 -11.56
C VAL A 124 1.31 -9.55 -12.75
N GLY A 125 1.73 -8.33 -12.49
CA GLY A 125 2.12 -7.39 -13.54
C GLY A 125 2.92 -6.23 -12.97
N THR A 126 3.31 -5.33 -13.87
CA THR A 126 4.07 -4.13 -13.51
C THR A 126 3.39 -2.92 -14.15
N GLU A 127 3.07 -1.91 -13.33
CA GLU A 127 2.48 -0.64 -13.75
C GLU A 127 3.33 0.49 -13.18
N GLU A 128 3.84 1.40 -14.03
CA GLU A 128 4.59 2.60 -13.59
C GLU A 128 5.73 2.34 -12.58
N GLY A 129 6.47 1.23 -12.73
CA GLY A 129 7.54 0.84 -11.82
C GLY A 129 7.06 0.22 -10.50
N ARG A 130 5.77 -0.10 -10.40
CA ARG A 130 5.16 -0.82 -9.29
C ARG A 130 4.84 -2.24 -9.71
N GLN A 131 5.25 -3.21 -8.93
CA GLN A 131 4.84 -4.59 -9.08
C GLN A 131 3.48 -4.79 -8.40
N LEU A 132 2.52 -5.31 -9.15
CA LEU A 132 1.18 -5.66 -8.69
C LEU A 132 1.08 -7.17 -8.56
N SER A 133 0.55 -7.67 -7.44
CA SER A 133 0.28 -9.09 -7.23
C SER A 133 -1.11 -9.25 -6.60
N LEU A 134 -1.99 -9.97 -7.29
CA LEU A 134 -3.41 -10.07 -6.96
C LEU A 134 -3.84 -11.53 -6.87
N ILE A 135 -4.55 -11.89 -5.80
CA ILE A 135 -5.33 -13.13 -5.70
C ILE A 135 -6.78 -12.73 -5.52
N TYR A 136 -7.68 -13.39 -6.24
CA TYR A 136 -9.10 -13.13 -6.15
C TYR A 136 -9.91 -14.43 -6.19
N HIS A 137 -10.93 -14.52 -5.33
CA HIS A 137 -11.90 -15.60 -5.29
C HIS A 137 -13.28 -15.07 -5.66
N ALA A 138 -13.81 -15.46 -6.82
CA ALA A 138 -15.07 -14.94 -7.34
C ALA A 138 -16.29 -15.29 -6.47
N GLU A 139 -16.37 -16.54 -5.96
CA GLU A 139 -17.53 -16.96 -5.14
C GLU A 139 -17.59 -16.26 -3.78
N GLN A 140 -16.44 -16.07 -3.13
CA GLN A 140 -16.34 -15.32 -1.88
C GLN A 140 -16.30 -13.81 -2.09
N GLN A 141 -16.22 -13.36 -3.35
CA GLN A 141 -16.05 -11.95 -3.75
C GLN A 141 -14.89 -11.24 -3.04
N ARG A 142 -13.86 -11.99 -2.62
CA ARG A 142 -12.77 -11.48 -1.78
C ARG A 142 -11.45 -11.55 -2.53
N GLY A 143 -10.62 -10.53 -2.36
CA GLY A 143 -9.30 -10.46 -2.96
C GLY A 143 -8.24 -9.86 -2.04
N PHE A 144 -7.00 -10.25 -2.33
CA PHE A 144 -5.79 -9.70 -1.72
C PHE A 144 -4.91 -9.10 -2.82
N LEU A 145 -4.48 -7.87 -2.62
CA LEU A 145 -3.60 -7.13 -3.53
C LEU A 145 -2.36 -6.67 -2.79
N VAL A 146 -1.20 -6.94 -3.38
CA VAL A 146 0.09 -6.39 -2.96
C VAL A 146 0.60 -5.47 -4.05
N VAL A 147 1.02 -4.28 -3.64
CA VAL A 147 1.66 -3.28 -4.50
C VAL A 147 3.05 -3.03 -3.95
N ARG A 148 4.09 -3.32 -4.73
CA ARG A 148 5.49 -3.06 -4.35
C ARG A 148 6.08 -2.03 -5.28
N THR A 149 6.68 -1.00 -4.71
CA THR A 149 7.44 0.00 -5.45
C THR A 149 8.88 -0.10 -4.98
N GLN A 150 9.78 -0.52 -5.87
CA GLN A 150 11.22 -0.52 -5.57
C GLN A 150 11.76 0.90 -5.70
N GLN A 151 12.51 1.36 -4.72
CA GLN A 151 13.24 2.62 -4.83
C GLN A 151 14.48 2.34 -5.69
N LYS A 152 14.58 2.95 -6.87
CA LYS A 152 15.83 2.92 -7.63
C LYS A 152 16.89 3.63 -6.78
N THR A 153 17.88 2.88 -6.30
CA THR A 153 19.13 3.47 -5.84
C THR A 153 19.76 4.13 -7.06
N ASN A 154 19.70 5.47 -7.14
CA ASN A 154 20.61 6.20 -8.00
C ASN A 154 21.99 6.08 -7.32
N ASP A 155 22.80 5.12 -7.75
CA ASP A 155 24.24 5.22 -7.56
C ASP A 155 24.70 6.46 -8.34
N PHE A 156 25.24 7.43 -7.60
CA PHE A 156 25.91 8.61 -8.14
C PHE A 156 27.39 8.32 -8.36
#